data_AF-A0A314ZLX1-F1
#
_entry.id   AF-A0A314ZLX1-F1
#
_cell.length_a   1.000
_cell.length_b   1.000
_cell.length_c   1.000
_cell.angle_alpha   90.00
_cell.angle_beta   90.00
_cell.angle_gamma   90.00
#
_symmetry.space_group_name_H-M   'P 1'
#
loop_
_entity.id
_entity.type
_entity.pdbx_description
1 polymer ?
#
loop_
_entity_poly.entity_id
_entity_poly.type
_entity_poly.pdbx_seq_one_letter_code
_entity_poly.pdbx_strand_id
1 'polypeptide(L)'
;MLDGFCRSGDIKKARLFFNEILEKDVISWNAMINCYSISHRFREVFELFHAMQSSNVQANKITFASVLSSCASVAALNYGIWVHVYIKKNHIELDIMLGIALIDMYGKCGSIEEAYEIFSYMTEKIVFVWTAMIPAHAMEGQVQKAIDLYSEKEALAIKPDHVTFVALLSACSHGGLVNEGYTYFNKMSSVYSIVPKIQNYGCMVDLQGRAGCLDQAVKFMPKIV
;
A
#
# COMPACT_ATOMS: atom_id res chain seq x y z
N MET A 1 15.17 -26.20 8.34
CA MET A 1 16.28 -25.91 9.29
C MET A 1 16.81 -24.50 9.11
N LEU A 2 17.19 -24.07 7.89
CA LEU A 2 17.58 -22.68 7.59
C LEU A 2 16.53 -21.64 8.04
N ASP A 3 15.27 -21.81 7.63
CA ASP A 3 14.15 -20.93 8.05
C ASP A 3 13.98 -20.84 9.58
N GLY A 4 14.30 -21.93 10.30
CA GLY A 4 14.24 -21.96 11.76
C GLY A 4 15.29 -21.06 12.41
N PHE A 5 16.52 -21.03 11.87
CA PHE A 5 17.56 -20.09 12.34
C PHE A 5 17.24 -18.64 11.96
N CYS A 6 16.61 -18.42 10.81
CA CYS A 6 16.16 -17.10 10.40
C CYS A 6 15.12 -16.54 11.38
N ARG A 7 14.13 -17.36 11.78
CA ARG A 7 13.09 -16.96 12.76
C ARG A 7 13.63 -16.75 14.17
N SER A 8 14.70 -17.44 14.56
CA SER A 8 15.33 -17.26 15.88
C SER A 8 16.33 -16.09 15.94
N GLY A 9 16.58 -15.41 14.82
CA GLY A 9 17.52 -14.29 14.73
C GLY A 9 19.00 -14.69 14.75
N ASP A 10 19.31 -16.00 14.72
CA ASP A 10 20.70 -16.49 14.69
C ASP A 10 21.23 -16.52 13.25
N ILE A 11 21.45 -15.31 12.70
CA ILE A 11 21.91 -15.09 11.32
C ILE A 11 23.25 -15.77 11.07
N LYS A 12 24.12 -15.86 12.09
CA LYS A 12 25.43 -16.52 11.97
C LYS A 12 25.27 -18.02 11.70
N LYS A 13 24.44 -18.71 12.49
CA LYS A 13 24.14 -20.14 12.24
C LYS A 13 23.41 -20.34 10.92
N ALA A 14 22.46 -19.47 10.59
CA ALA A 14 21.78 -19.51 9.30
C ALA A 14 22.79 -19.43 8.15
N ARG A 15 23.77 -18.51 8.23
CA ARG A 15 24.79 -18.35 7.19
C ARG A 15 25.75 -19.54 7.11
N LEU A 16 26.17 -20.09 8.25
CA LEU A 16 27.01 -21.28 8.29
C LEU A 16 26.30 -22.46 7.61
N PHE A 17 25.06 -22.73 8.00
CA PHE A 17 24.24 -23.79 7.40
C PHE A 17 24.04 -23.55 5.89
N PHE A 18 23.75 -22.31 5.49
CA PHE A 18 23.62 -21.96 4.08
C PHE A 18 24.90 -22.26 3.29
N ASN A 19 26.08 -21.94 3.85
CA ASN A 19 27.35 -22.21 3.18
C ASN A 19 27.60 -23.73 2.99
N GLU A 20 27.19 -24.57 3.95
CA GLU A 20 27.34 -26.04 3.91
C GLU A 20 26.46 -26.73 2.86
N ILE A 21 25.41 -26.08 2.36
CA ILE A 21 24.58 -26.63 1.28
C ILE A 21 25.43 -26.74 0.00
N LEU A 22 25.70 -27.97 -0.45
CA LEU A 22 26.51 -28.24 -1.64
C LEU A 22 25.87 -27.69 -2.92
N GLU A 23 24.59 -27.97 -3.14
CA GLU A 23 23.80 -27.49 -4.28
C GLU A 23 22.69 -26.57 -3.78
N LYS A 24 22.89 -25.26 -3.96
CA LYS A 24 21.95 -24.23 -3.50
C LYS A 24 20.90 -23.97 -4.57
N ASP A 25 19.65 -24.27 -4.24
CA ASP A 25 18.48 -23.96 -5.06
C ASP A 25 17.87 -22.59 -4.73
N VAL A 26 16.88 -22.16 -5.52
CA VAL A 26 16.19 -20.88 -5.33
C VAL A 26 15.58 -20.73 -3.92
N ILE A 27 15.17 -21.84 -3.28
CA ILE A 27 14.55 -21.84 -1.96
C ILE A 27 15.59 -21.49 -0.89
N SER A 28 16.75 -22.14 -0.91
CA SER A 28 17.85 -21.87 0.02
C SER A 28 18.38 -20.44 -0.13
N TRP A 29 18.54 -19.95 -1.38
CA TRP A 29 18.91 -18.56 -1.64
C TRP A 29 17.87 -17.58 -1.09
N ASN A 30 16.58 -17.79 -1.38
CA ASN A 30 15.50 -16.92 -0.90
C ASN A 30 15.41 -16.88 0.62
N ALA A 31 15.55 -18.03 1.28
CA ALA A 31 15.53 -18.10 2.74
C ALA A 31 16.63 -17.25 3.37
N MET A 32 17.84 -17.29 2.82
CA MET A 32 18.97 -16.51 3.33
C MET A 32 18.90 -15.02 2.95
N ILE A 33 18.45 -14.70 1.73
CA ILE A 33 18.20 -13.30 1.32
C ILE A 33 17.14 -12.65 2.20
N ASN A 34 16.02 -13.35 2.44
CA ASN A 34 14.96 -12.88 3.33
C ASN A 34 15.47 -12.69 4.76
N CYS A 35 16.28 -13.62 5.27
CA CYS A 35 16.92 -13.52 6.59
C CYS A 35 17.75 -12.24 6.76
N TYR A 36 18.56 -11.90 5.76
CA TYR A 36 19.30 -10.64 5.78
C TYR A 36 18.39 -9.41 5.64
N SER A 37 17.34 -9.49 4.83
CA SER A 37 16.37 -8.40 4.63
C SER A 37 15.65 -8.05 5.94
N ILE A 38 15.07 -9.04 6.64
CA ILE A 38 14.40 -8.83 7.94
C ILE A 38 15.37 -8.38 9.05
N SER A 39 16.67 -8.64 8.87
CA SER A 39 17.72 -8.23 9.80
C SER A 39 18.35 -6.88 9.45
N HIS A 40 17.78 -6.15 8.49
CA HIS A 40 18.25 -4.85 8.00
C HIS A 40 19.72 -4.87 7.54
N ARG A 41 20.16 -5.97 6.93
CA ARG A 41 21.52 -6.19 6.40
C ARG A 41 21.54 -5.94 4.90
N PHE A 42 21.37 -4.67 4.52
CA PHE A 42 21.20 -4.25 3.12
C PHE A 42 22.35 -4.70 2.22
N ARG A 43 23.59 -4.52 2.67
CA ARG A 43 24.78 -4.88 1.90
C ARG A 43 24.82 -6.38 1.63
N GLU A 44 24.58 -7.19 2.66
CA GLU A 44 24.58 -8.64 2.57
C GLU A 44 23.44 -9.18 1.68
N VAL A 45 22.28 -8.51 1.66
CA VAL A 45 21.20 -8.83 0.71
C VAL A 45 21.68 -8.71 -0.73
N PHE A 46 22.34 -7.61 -1.09
CA PHE A 46 22.82 -7.38 -2.46
C PHE A 46 24.02 -8.24 -2.83
N GLU A 47 24.95 -8.48 -1.90
CA GLU A 47 26.06 -9.41 -2.10
C GLU A 47 25.54 -10.83 -2.39
N LEU A 48 24.51 -11.27 -1.64
CA LEU A 48 23.94 -12.59 -1.81
C LEU A 48 23.07 -12.68 -3.07
N PHE A 49 22.33 -11.63 -3.41
CA PHE A 49 21.60 -11.54 -4.67
C PHE A 49 22.53 -11.61 -5.89
N HIS A 50 23.68 -10.94 -5.84
CA HIS A 50 24.68 -11.04 -6.91
C HIS A 50 25.28 -12.44 -6.99
N ALA A 51 25.64 -13.05 -5.85
CA ALA A 51 26.18 -14.41 -5.81
C ALA A 51 25.18 -15.46 -6.35
N MET A 52 23.88 -15.27 -6.10
CA MET A 52 22.81 -16.10 -6.67
C MET A 52 22.83 -16.04 -8.20
N GLN A 53 22.94 -14.84 -8.77
CA GLN A 53 23.02 -14.63 -10.22
C GLN A 53 24.30 -15.23 -10.82
N SER A 54 25.46 -15.04 -10.18
CA SER A 54 26.73 -15.64 -10.62
C SER A 54 26.73 -17.17 -10.56
N SER A 55 25.88 -17.75 -9.72
CA SER A 55 25.66 -19.19 -9.62
C SER A 55 24.64 -19.72 -10.65
N ASN A 56 24.21 -18.88 -11.61
CA ASN A 56 23.18 -19.18 -12.61
C ASN A 56 21.82 -19.60 -12.01
N VAL A 57 21.54 -19.21 -10.76
CA VAL A 57 20.23 -19.45 -10.14
C VAL A 57 19.35 -18.24 -10.42
N GLN A 58 18.22 -18.49 -11.09
CA GLN A 58 17.32 -17.42 -11.51
C GLN A 58 16.52 -16.88 -10.30
N ALA A 59 16.61 -15.56 -10.08
CA ALA A 59 15.81 -14.88 -9.08
C ALA A 59 14.33 -14.93 -9.43
N ASN A 60 13.47 -15.11 -8.43
CA ASN A 60 12.02 -15.14 -8.61
C ASN A 60 11.34 -14.02 -7.81
N LYS A 61 10.01 -13.96 -7.87
CA LYS A 61 9.20 -12.91 -7.23
C LYS A 61 9.49 -12.76 -5.72
N ILE A 62 9.73 -13.89 -5.02
CA ILE A 62 10.10 -13.90 -3.59
C ILE A 62 11.48 -13.26 -3.36
N THR A 63 12.45 -13.54 -4.23
CA THR A 63 13.77 -12.90 -4.21
C THR A 63 13.62 -11.39 -4.33
N PHE A 64 12.87 -10.91 -5.33
CA PHE A 64 12.70 -9.48 -5.59
C PHE A 64 11.95 -8.77 -4.47
N ALA A 65 10.88 -9.36 -3.93
CA ALA A 65 10.18 -8.78 -2.79
C ALA A 65 11.11 -8.55 -1.60
N SER A 66 11.99 -9.52 -1.32
CA SER A 66 12.98 -9.42 -0.23
C SER A 66 14.03 -8.34 -0.49
N VAL A 67 14.52 -8.23 -1.73
CA VAL A 67 15.51 -7.21 -2.14
C VAL A 67 14.89 -5.81 -2.12
N LEU A 68 13.67 -5.63 -2.63
CA LEU A 68 12.94 -4.36 -2.63
C LEU A 68 12.63 -3.88 -1.21
N SER A 69 12.18 -4.78 -0.33
CA SER A 69 12.00 -4.50 1.10
C SER A 69 13.28 -3.99 1.75
N SER A 70 14.42 -4.61 1.41
CA SER A 70 15.73 -4.17 1.88
C SER A 70 16.06 -2.75 1.40
N CYS A 71 15.84 -2.43 0.11
CA CYS A 71 15.99 -1.07 -0.42
C CYS A 71 15.10 -0.06 0.32
N ALA A 72 13.85 -0.41 0.56
CA ALA A 72 12.88 0.42 1.25
C ALA A 72 13.34 0.74 2.68
N SER A 73 13.93 -0.23 3.39
CA SER A 73 14.38 -0.08 4.77
C SER A 73 15.54 0.91 4.97
N VAL A 74 16.32 1.17 3.91
CA VAL A 74 17.46 2.10 3.93
C VAL A 74 17.27 3.28 2.97
N ALA A 75 16.05 3.49 2.45
CA ALA A 75 15.72 4.52 1.45
C ALA A 75 16.67 4.53 0.22
N ALA A 76 17.09 3.35 -0.25
CA ALA A 76 18.02 3.20 -1.38
C ALA A 76 17.32 3.25 -2.74
N LEU A 77 16.80 4.42 -3.11
CA LEU A 77 15.99 4.64 -4.32
C LEU A 77 16.66 4.11 -5.60
N ASN A 78 17.93 4.45 -5.83
CA ASN A 78 18.65 4.05 -7.06
C ASN A 78 18.75 2.52 -7.21
N TYR A 79 18.95 1.80 -6.11
CA TYR A 79 18.98 0.35 -6.11
C TYR A 79 17.58 -0.23 -6.37
N GLY A 80 16.54 0.35 -5.75
CA GLY A 80 15.16 -0.01 -6.00
C GLY A 80 14.74 0.17 -7.47
N ILE A 81 15.09 1.31 -8.08
CA ILE A 81 14.85 1.58 -9.50
C ILE A 81 15.58 0.54 -10.37
N TRP A 82 16.85 0.25 -10.07
CA TRP A 82 17.60 -0.75 -10.81
C TRP A 82 16.92 -2.14 -10.77
N VAL A 83 16.43 -2.54 -9.59
CA VAL A 83 15.69 -3.80 -9.41
C VAL A 83 14.38 -3.77 -10.22
N HIS A 84 13.62 -2.67 -10.18
CA HIS A 84 12.39 -2.53 -10.95
C HIS A 84 12.64 -2.62 -12.47
N VAL A 85 13.69 -1.97 -12.96
CA VAL A 85 14.12 -2.07 -14.37
C VAL A 85 14.53 -3.51 -14.71
N TYR A 86 15.24 -4.20 -13.81
CA TYR A 86 15.62 -5.60 -14.00
C TYR A 86 14.39 -6.50 -14.13
N ILE A 87 13.39 -6.36 -13.25
CA ILE A 87 12.11 -7.10 -13.29
C ILE A 87 11.44 -6.91 -14.66
N LYS A 88 11.32 -5.66 -15.12
CA LYS A 88 10.73 -5.32 -16.43
C LYS A 88 11.51 -5.93 -17.60
N LYS A 89 12.84 -5.80 -17.62
CA LYS A 89 13.70 -6.32 -18.70
C LYS A 89 13.70 -7.85 -18.80
N ASN A 90 13.50 -8.54 -17.69
CA ASN A 90 13.45 -10.00 -17.66
C ASN A 90 12.02 -10.55 -17.77
N HIS A 91 11.04 -9.70 -18.13
CA HIS A 91 9.64 -10.08 -18.31
C HIS A 91 9.04 -10.81 -17.09
N ILE A 92 9.48 -10.42 -15.89
CA ILE A 92 8.96 -10.99 -14.64
C ILE A 92 7.61 -10.34 -14.38
N GLU A 93 6.56 -11.17 -14.38
CA GLU A 93 5.19 -10.72 -14.15
C GLU A 93 5.05 -10.07 -12.76
N LEU A 94 4.51 -8.85 -12.76
CA LEU A 94 4.11 -8.13 -11.57
C LEU A 94 2.81 -8.73 -11.03
N ASP A 95 2.94 -9.64 -10.08
CA ASP A 95 1.81 -10.05 -9.25
C ASP A 95 1.62 -9.10 -8.07
N ILE A 96 0.60 -9.39 -7.28
CA ILE A 96 0.18 -8.58 -6.13
C ILE A 96 1.33 -8.39 -5.15
N MET A 97 2.06 -9.47 -4.83
CA MET A 97 3.18 -9.43 -3.88
C MET A 97 4.26 -8.46 -4.36
N LEU A 98 4.66 -8.59 -5.64
CA LEU A 98 5.72 -7.78 -6.20
C LEU A 98 5.30 -6.32 -6.40
N GLY A 99 4.03 -6.09 -6.75
CA GLY A 99 3.43 -4.76 -6.81
C GLY A 99 3.44 -4.05 -5.46
N ILE A 100 3.02 -4.71 -4.37
CA ILE A 100 3.11 -4.15 -3.01
C ILE A 100 4.56 -3.80 -2.66
N ALA A 101 5.51 -4.71 -2.93
CA ALA A 101 6.91 -4.49 -2.59
C ALA A 101 7.52 -3.28 -3.33
N LEU A 102 7.13 -3.06 -4.59
CA LEU A 102 7.55 -1.88 -5.34
C LEU A 102 6.90 -0.60 -4.82
N ILE A 103 5.59 -0.62 -4.52
CA ILE A 103 4.88 0.53 -3.94
C ILE A 103 5.51 0.93 -2.59
N ASP A 104 5.76 -0.04 -1.71
CA ASP A 104 6.43 0.20 -0.41
C ASP A 104 7.84 0.78 -0.59
N MET A 105 8.61 0.24 -1.54
CA MET A 105 9.95 0.72 -1.84
C MET A 105 9.94 2.16 -2.35
N TYR A 106 9.16 2.47 -3.38
CA TYR A 106 9.07 3.82 -3.93
C TYR A 106 8.52 4.82 -2.91
N GLY A 107 7.48 4.42 -2.16
CA GLY A 107 6.88 5.24 -1.11
C GLY A 107 7.86 5.60 0.00
N LYS A 108 8.59 4.63 0.56
CA LYS A 108 9.60 4.87 1.59
C LYS A 108 10.84 5.61 1.08
N CYS A 109 11.10 5.57 -0.22
CA CYS A 109 12.16 6.34 -0.86
C CYS A 109 11.73 7.77 -1.26
N GLY A 110 10.45 8.14 -1.03
CA GLY A 110 9.93 9.48 -1.34
C GLY A 110 9.49 9.70 -2.80
N SER A 111 9.44 8.64 -3.61
CA SER A 111 9.00 8.66 -5.01
C SER A 111 7.52 8.25 -5.11
N ILE A 112 6.62 9.17 -4.72
CA ILE A 112 5.20 8.88 -4.58
C ILE A 112 4.53 8.70 -5.95
N GLU A 113 4.98 9.42 -6.97
CA GLU A 113 4.46 9.35 -8.32
C GLU A 113 4.67 7.97 -8.95
N GLU A 114 5.88 7.40 -8.83
CA GLU A 114 6.17 6.05 -9.31
C GLU A 114 5.44 4.97 -8.51
N ALA A 115 5.26 5.16 -7.20
CA ALA A 115 4.44 4.28 -6.38
C ALA A 115 2.98 4.27 -6.87
N TYR A 116 2.44 5.45 -7.19
CA TYR A 116 1.09 5.61 -7.73
C TYR A 116 0.95 5.00 -9.13
N GLU A 117 1.94 5.18 -10.00
CA GLU A 117 1.95 4.58 -11.34
C GLU A 117 1.82 3.06 -11.24
N ILE A 118 2.64 2.40 -10.41
CA ILE A 118 2.60 0.95 -10.23
C ILE A 118 1.25 0.52 -9.67
N PHE A 119 0.74 1.24 -8.68
CA PHE A 119 -0.59 1.01 -8.12
C PHE A 119 -1.69 1.05 -9.19
N SER A 120 -1.65 2.04 -10.10
CA SER A 120 -2.66 2.21 -11.15
C SER A 120 -2.71 1.04 -12.13
N TYR A 121 -1.59 0.34 -12.33
CA TYR A 121 -1.48 -0.82 -13.22
C TYR A 121 -1.84 -2.16 -12.56
N MET A 122 -2.02 -2.22 -11.23
CA MET A 122 -2.38 -3.48 -10.55
C MET A 122 -3.85 -3.83 -10.79
N THR A 123 -4.10 -5.04 -11.31
CA THR A 123 -5.45 -5.57 -11.60
C THR A 123 -6.21 -5.96 -10.33
N GLU A 124 -5.53 -6.57 -9.36
CA GLU A 124 -6.06 -6.83 -8.02
C GLU A 124 -5.70 -5.65 -7.09
N LYS A 125 -6.53 -4.61 -7.14
CA LYS A 125 -6.41 -3.45 -6.27
C LYS A 125 -6.81 -3.85 -4.85
N ILE A 126 -5.81 -4.28 -4.08
CA ILE A 126 -5.96 -4.68 -2.69
C ILE A 126 -6.76 -3.61 -1.95
N VAL A 127 -7.82 -4.04 -1.28
CA VAL A 127 -8.75 -3.22 -0.49
C VAL A 127 -8.04 -2.18 0.40
N PHE A 128 -6.81 -2.48 0.85
CA PHE A 128 -5.96 -1.65 1.71
C PHE A 128 -5.47 -0.34 1.07
N VAL A 129 -5.34 -0.23 -0.26
CA VAL A 129 -4.80 1.00 -0.86
C VAL A 129 -5.86 2.09 -0.93
N TRP A 130 -7.12 1.73 -1.16
CA TRP A 130 -8.23 2.69 -1.13
C TRP A 130 -8.44 3.31 0.25
N THR A 131 -8.26 2.51 1.31
CA THR A 131 -8.42 2.97 2.69
C THR A 131 -7.28 3.90 3.13
N ALA A 132 -6.15 3.92 2.41
CA ALA A 132 -5.05 4.85 2.65
C ALA A 132 -5.09 6.07 1.72
N MET A 133 -5.38 5.88 0.42
CA MET A 133 -5.28 6.93 -0.61
C MET A 133 -6.48 7.87 -0.65
N ILE A 134 -7.70 7.37 -0.43
CA ILE A 134 -8.91 8.23 -0.42
C ILE A 134 -8.82 9.27 0.71
N PRO A 135 -8.48 8.90 1.98
CA PRO A 135 -8.23 9.89 3.02
C PRO A 135 -7.07 10.84 2.71
N ALA A 136 -5.97 10.35 2.14
CA ALA A 136 -4.79 11.18 1.83
C ALA A 136 -5.14 12.30 0.83
N HIS A 137 -5.76 11.96 -0.30
CA HIS A 137 -6.19 12.97 -1.28
C HIS A 137 -7.29 13.89 -0.74
N ALA A 138 -8.19 13.39 0.11
CA ALA A 138 -9.22 14.20 0.77
C ALA A 138 -8.62 15.27 1.69
N MET A 139 -7.59 14.91 2.47
CA MET A 139 -6.91 15.81 3.41
C MET A 139 -6.07 16.88 2.69
N GLU A 140 -5.51 16.55 1.52
CA GLU A 140 -4.76 17.50 0.69
C GLU A 140 -5.66 18.41 -0.17
N GLY A 141 -6.98 18.33 -0.03
CA GLY A 141 -7.93 19.12 -0.82
C GLY A 141 -8.04 18.68 -2.28
N GLN A 142 -7.46 17.54 -2.65
CA GLN A 142 -7.55 16.94 -3.98
C GLN A 142 -8.87 16.16 -4.12
N VAL A 143 -9.98 16.86 -3.90
CA VAL A 143 -11.33 16.27 -3.77
C VAL A 143 -11.73 15.45 -4.99
N GLN A 144 -11.45 15.94 -6.21
CA GLN A 144 -11.77 15.23 -7.43
C GLN A 144 -11.05 13.88 -7.52
N LYS A 145 -9.76 13.82 -7.18
CA LYS A 145 -9.00 12.56 -7.18
C LYS A 145 -9.54 11.57 -6.15
N ALA A 146 -9.94 12.06 -4.97
CA ALA A 146 -10.56 11.20 -3.95
C ALA A 146 -11.89 10.60 -4.44
N ILE A 147 -12.68 11.37 -5.18
CA ILE A 147 -13.95 10.93 -5.80
C ILE A 147 -13.70 9.95 -6.95
N ASP A 148 -12.71 10.22 -7.81
CA ASP A 148 -12.36 9.36 -8.93
C ASP A 148 -11.89 7.98 -8.42
N LEU A 149 -11.03 7.98 -7.39
CA LEU A 149 -10.58 6.76 -6.71
C LEU A 149 -11.75 5.99 -6.08
N TYR A 150 -12.73 6.68 -5.47
CA TYR A 150 -13.92 6.01 -4.95
C TYR A 150 -14.79 5.41 -6.06
N SER A 151 -14.98 6.12 -7.16
CA SER A 151 -15.77 5.66 -8.31
C SER A 151 -15.14 4.41 -8.94
N GLU A 152 -13.82 4.38 -9.00
CA GLU A 152 -13.06 3.22 -9.45
C GLU A 152 -13.17 2.03 -8.49
N LYS A 153 -13.12 2.28 -7.16
CA LYS A 153 -13.39 1.25 -6.13
C LYS A 153 -14.79 0.65 -6.29
N GLU A 154 -15.78 1.48 -6.59
CA GLU A 154 -17.17 1.04 -6.80
C GLU A 154 -17.32 0.21 -8.08
N ALA A 155 -16.68 0.61 -9.18
CA ALA A 155 -16.66 -0.15 -10.43
C ALA A 155 -16.09 -1.57 -10.26
N LEU A 156 -15.20 -1.76 -9.29
CA LEU A 156 -14.60 -3.06 -8.94
C LEU A 156 -15.42 -3.87 -7.93
N ALA A 157 -16.63 -3.41 -7.58
CA ALA A 157 -17.50 -4.04 -6.59
C ALA A 157 -16.86 -4.26 -5.20
N ILE A 158 -15.80 -3.50 -4.88
CA ILE A 158 -15.13 -3.58 -3.58
C ILE A 158 -15.97 -2.81 -2.57
N LYS A 159 -16.49 -3.51 -1.55
CA LYS A 159 -17.32 -2.90 -0.51
C LYS A 159 -16.54 -1.79 0.22
N PRO A 160 -17.00 -0.52 0.16
CA PRO A 160 -16.44 0.55 0.97
C PRO A 160 -16.68 0.27 2.45
N ASP A 161 -15.75 0.72 3.29
CA ASP A 161 -15.86 0.64 4.74
C ASP A 161 -16.21 2.00 5.35
N HIS A 162 -16.37 2.04 6.67
CA HIS A 162 -16.69 3.27 7.40
C HIS A 162 -15.63 4.37 7.18
N VAL A 163 -14.35 4.00 7.14
CA VAL A 163 -13.23 4.95 6.97
C VAL A 163 -13.30 5.61 5.58
N THR A 164 -13.61 4.84 4.54
CA THR A 164 -13.81 5.36 3.18
C THR A 164 -14.87 6.46 3.16
N PHE A 165 -16.01 6.26 3.83
CA PHE A 165 -17.08 7.26 3.87
C PHE A 165 -16.74 8.50 4.70
N VAL A 166 -16.01 8.37 5.81
CA VAL A 166 -15.53 9.54 6.56
C VAL A 166 -14.61 10.40 5.70
N ALA A 167 -13.69 9.78 4.95
CA ALA A 167 -12.78 10.48 4.05
C ALA A 167 -13.52 11.23 2.93
N LEU A 168 -14.50 10.58 2.27
CA LEU A 168 -15.30 11.22 1.23
C LEU A 168 -16.11 12.40 1.76
N LEU A 169 -16.75 12.25 2.92
CA LEU A 169 -17.53 13.34 3.51
C LEU A 169 -16.65 14.51 3.94
N SER A 170 -15.44 14.23 4.43
CA SER A 170 -14.44 15.26 4.75
C SER A 170 -13.95 15.97 3.48
N ALA A 171 -13.70 15.22 2.40
CA ALA A 171 -13.36 15.79 1.09
C ALA A 171 -14.48 16.71 0.58
N CYS A 172 -15.73 16.25 0.63
CA CYS A 172 -16.89 17.05 0.25
C CYS A 172 -16.99 18.33 1.10
N SER A 173 -16.78 18.23 2.41
CA SER A 173 -16.78 19.39 3.32
C SER A 173 -15.74 20.43 2.91
N HIS A 174 -14.50 20.00 2.65
CA HIS A 174 -13.43 20.90 2.23
C HIS A 174 -13.63 21.47 0.82
N GLY A 175 -14.22 20.69 -0.08
CA GLY A 175 -14.53 21.10 -1.46
C GLY A 175 -15.85 21.88 -1.61
N GLY A 176 -16.65 22.03 -0.56
CA GLY A 176 -17.98 22.64 -0.63
C GLY A 176 -18.99 21.84 -1.47
N LEU A 177 -18.74 20.55 -1.69
CA LEU A 177 -19.55 19.68 -2.54
C LEU A 177 -20.76 19.13 -1.78
N VAL A 178 -21.76 19.99 -1.57
CA VAL A 178 -22.94 19.69 -0.74
C VAL A 178 -23.74 18.50 -1.26
N ASN A 179 -23.98 18.44 -2.57
CA ASN A 179 -24.82 17.43 -3.20
C ASN A 179 -24.15 16.04 -3.15
N GLU A 180 -22.85 16.00 -3.42
CA GLU A 180 -22.02 14.80 -3.36
C GLU A 180 -21.92 14.29 -1.91
N GLY A 181 -21.76 15.20 -0.94
CA GLY A 181 -21.75 14.86 0.47
C GLY A 181 -23.04 14.15 0.91
N TYR A 182 -24.21 14.68 0.54
CA TYR A 182 -25.49 13.99 0.79
C TYR A 182 -25.61 12.66 0.07
N THR A 183 -25.12 12.58 -1.17
CA THR A 183 -25.13 11.35 -1.96
C THR A 183 -24.35 10.26 -1.24
N TYR A 184 -23.10 10.52 -0.83
CA TYR A 184 -22.28 9.56 -0.11
C TYR A 184 -22.83 9.23 1.28
N PHE A 185 -23.34 10.23 2.01
CA PHE A 185 -23.92 10.03 3.33
C PHE A 185 -25.13 9.08 3.29
N ASN A 186 -26.02 9.26 2.32
CA ASN A 186 -27.19 8.40 2.16
C ASN A 186 -26.80 7.00 1.66
N LYS A 187 -25.88 6.93 0.69
CA LYS A 187 -25.40 5.68 0.07
C LYS A 187 -24.74 4.74 1.08
N MET A 188 -24.04 5.29 2.07
CA MET A 188 -23.46 4.54 3.19
C MET A 188 -24.51 3.66 3.89
N SER A 189 -25.70 4.20 4.15
CA SER A 189 -26.79 3.50 4.83
C SER A 189 -27.62 2.64 3.86
N SER A 190 -28.06 3.22 2.74
CA SER A 190 -29.02 2.59 1.84
C SER A 190 -28.44 1.45 0.99
N VAL A 191 -27.18 1.58 0.57
CA VAL A 191 -26.54 0.60 -0.33
C VAL A 191 -25.64 -0.34 0.45
N TYR A 192 -24.82 0.18 1.37
CA TYR A 192 -23.79 -0.63 2.03
C TYR A 192 -24.18 -1.12 3.43
N SER A 193 -25.35 -0.71 3.94
CA SER A 193 -25.84 -1.02 5.28
C SER A 193 -24.83 -0.63 6.39
N ILE A 194 -24.08 0.44 6.17
CA ILE A 194 -23.14 0.97 7.16
C ILE A 194 -23.84 2.08 7.94
N VAL A 195 -23.95 1.90 9.25
CA VAL A 195 -24.59 2.87 10.13
C VAL A 195 -23.67 4.09 10.30
N PRO A 196 -24.15 5.31 9.99
CA PRO A 196 -23.37 6.53 10.20
C PRO A 196 -23.04 6.73 11.68
N LYS A 197 -21.80 7.12 11.98
CA LYS A 197 -21.36 7.47 13.33
C LYS A 197 -21.20 8.97 13.49
N ILE A 198 -20.90 9.39 14.72
CA ILE A 198 -20.63 10.78 15.10
C ILE A 198 -19.69 11.51 14.13
N GLN A 199 -18.66 10.82 13.62
CA GLN A 199 -17.70 11.36 12.66
C GLN A 199 -18.36 11.73 11.33
N ASN A 200 -19.25 10.89 10.79
CA ASN A 200 -19.97 11.18 9.55
C ASN A 200 -20.93 12.36 9.73
N TYR A 201 -21.64 12.42 10.86
CA TYR A 201 -22.52 13.54 11.18
C TYR A 201 -21.72 14.84 11.37
N GLY A 202 -20.54 14.79 11.99
CA GLY A 202 -19.62 15.91 12.11
C GLY A 202 -19.19 16.45 10.75
N CYS A 203 -18.81 15.58 9.80
CA CYS A 203 -18.48 16.00 8.44
C CYS A 203 -19.67 16.67 7.72
N MET A 204 -20.91 16.18 7.92
CA MET A 204 -22.09 16.80 7.33
C MET A 204 -22.41 18.18 7.93
N VAL A 205 -22.22 18.36 9.24
CA VAL A 205 -22.38 19.67 9.88
C VAL A 205 -21.33 20.66 9.38
N ASP A 206 -20.06 20.25 9.29
CA ASP A 206 -18.97 21.08 8.76
C ASP A 206 -19.24 21.48 7.29
N LEU A 207 -19.68 20.54 6.46
CA LEU A 207 -20.05 20.77 5.06
C LEU A 207 -21.17 21.82 4.93
N GLN A 208 -22.26 21.64 5.68
CA GLN A 208 -23.41 22.56 5.65
C GLN A 208 -23.05 23.93 6.23
N GLY A 209 -22.23 23.97 7.28
CA GLY A 209 -21.75 25.20 7.89
C GLY A 209 -20.91 26.02 6.91
N ARG A 210 -19.96 25.37 6.20
CA ARG A 210 -19.12 26.01 5.18
C ARG A 210 -19.90 26.48 3.96
N ALA A 211 -20.94 25.75 3.57
CA ALA A 211 -21.82 26.12 2.46
C ALA A 211 -22.85 27.21 2.82
N GLY A 212 -22.92 27.65 4.08
CA GLY A 212 -23.88 28.66 4.55
C GLY A 212 -25.30 28.13 4.80
N CYS A 213 -25.50 26.82 4.77
CA CYS A 213 -26.80 26.16 4.94
C CYS A 213 -27.07 25.79 6.41
N LEU A 214 -27.09 26.81 7.29
CA LEU A 214 -27.16 26.63 8.76
C LEU A 214 -28.42 25.89 9.22
N ASP A 215 -29.57 26.11 8.59
CA ASP A 215 -30.83 25.42 8.93
C ASP A 215 -30.74 23.90 8.74
N GLN A 216 -29.91 23.45 7.79
CA GLN A 216 -29.67 22.02 7.56
C GLN A 216 -28.60 21.47 8.52
N ALA A 217 -27.58 22.25 8.85
CA ALA A 217 -26.55 21.88 9.83
C ALA A 217 -27.17 21.59 11.21
N VAL A 218 -28.13 22.42 11.65
CA VAL A 218 -28.81 22.27 12.94
C VAL A 218 -29.55 20.93 13.06
N LYS A 219 -30.08 20.39 11.97
CA LYS A 219 -30.79 19.10 11.97
C LYS A 219 -29.90 17.90 12.28
N PHE A 220 -28.58 18.04 12.09
CA PHE A 220 -27.62 16.97 12.39
C PHE A 220 -27.01 17.08 13.79
N MET A 221 -27.06 18.23 14.45
CA MET A 221 -26.49 18.43 15.78
C MET A 221 -26.99 17.44 16.85
N PRO A 222 -28.29 17.08 16.93
CA PRO A 222 -28.77 16.10 17.91
C PRO A 222 -28.21 14.68 17.73
N LYS A 223 -27.56 14.40 16.59
CA LYS A 223 -26.95 13.09 16.29
C LYS A 223 -25.44 13.06 16.60
N ILE A 224 -24.89 14.18 17.09
CA ILE A 224 -23.47 14.36 17.43
C ILE A 224 -23.27 14.51 18.95
N VAL A 225 -24.35 14.70 19.71
CA VAL A 225 -24.34 14.86 21.18
C VAL A 225 -24.66 13.55 21.88
#